data_AF-Q93FM7-F1
#
_entry.id   AF-Q93FM7-F1
#
_cell.length_a   1.000
_cell.length_b   1.000
_cell.length_c   1.000
_cell.angle_alpha   90.00
_cell.angle_beta   90.00
_cell.angle_gamma   90.00
#
_symmetry.space_group_name_H-M   'P 1'
#
loop_
_entity.id
_entity.type
_entity.pdbx_description
1 polymer ?
#
loop_
_entity_poly.entity_id
_entity_poly.type
_entity_poly.pdbx_seq_one_letter_code
_entity_poly.pdbx_strand_id
1 'polypeptide(L)'
;MRRLFIMNMETNSPTTSPYIQLIEQIAVLQQEAKRLREQEIQTVIESIQKQITYYNITLQELGYTNIPDGALARRSSSKGVYYRNEDGQTWSGVGRQPRWLKEALLNGRKKEDFLVKDTEEEVTSLNNI
;
A
#
# COMPACT_ATOMS: atom_id res chain seq x y z
N MET A 1 -49.59 -50.80 -26.71
CA MET A 1 -49.15 -49.53 -27.33
C MET A 1 -48.63 -48.61 -26.25
N ARG A 2 -47.47 -47.98 -26.49
CA ARG A 2 -46.67 -47.19 -25.54
C ARG A 2 -47.45 -46.05 -24.91
N ARG A 3 -47.30 -45.86 -23.59
CA ARG A 3 -47.35 -44.53 -22.97
C ARG A 3 -46.05 -44.35 -22.20
N LEU A 4 -45.17 -43.50 -22.75
CA LEU A 4 -44.05 -42.94 -22.01
C LEU A 4 -44.63 -42.26 -20.77
N PHE A 5 -44.26 -42.72 -19.58
CA PHE A 5 -44.38 -41.91 -18.39
C PHE A 5 -42.95 -41.61 -17.94
N ILE A 6 -42.42 -40.51 -18.48
CA ILE A 6 -41.28 -39.82 -17.89
C ILE A 6 -41.82 -39.29 -16.57
N MET A 7 -41.63 -40.05 -15.51
CA MET A 7 -41.84 -39.56 -14.16
C MET A 7 -40.50 -38.97 -13.75
N ASN A 8 -40.44 -37.63 -13.79
CA ASN A 8 -39.38 -36.85 -13.17
C ASN A 8 -39.10 -37.45 -11.79
N MET A 9 -37.94 -38.11 -11.66
CA MET A 9 -37.33 -38.37 -10.38
C MET A 9 -36.84 -37.01 -9.90
N GLU A 10 -37.75 -36.25 -9.29
CA GLU A 10 -37.43 -35.10 -8.47
C GLU A 10 -36.50 -35.63 -7.37
N THR A 11 -35.22 -35.28 -7.48
CA THR A 11 -34.11 -35.84 -6.71
C THR A 11 -34.18 -35.35 -5.27
N ASN A 12 -35.18 -35.83 -4.52
CA ASN A 12 -35.12 -35.82 -3.07
C ASN A 12 -34.14 -36.91 -2.63
N SER A 13 -32.86 -36.58 -2.74
CA SER A 13 -31.78 -37.39 -2.16
C SER A 13 -31.92 -37.37 -0.64
N PRO A 14 -31.87 -38.53 0.06
CA PRO A 14 -31.97 -38.61 1.52
C PRO A 14 -30.72 -38.07 2.28
N THR A 15 -29.85 -37.31 1.62
CA THR A 15 -28.56 -36.84 2.16
C THR A 15 -28.58 -35.42 2.72
N THR A 16 -29.61 -34.62 2.43
CA THR A 16 -29.66 -33.21 2.86
C THR A 16 -30.56 -33.03 4.09
N SER A 17 -30.10 -33.52 5.25
CA SER A 17 -30.74 -33.28 6.55
C SER A 17 -30.88 -31.77 6.83
N PRO A 18 -31.94 -31.30 7.49
CA PRO A 18 -32.10 -29.89 7.90
C PRO A 18 -30.86 -29.32 8.61
N TYR A 19 -30.13 -30.17 9.35
CA TYR A 19 -28.86 -29.81 9.97
C TYR A 19 -27.78 -29.45 8.94
N ILE A 20 -27.64 -30.22 7.86
CA ILE A 20 -26.64 -29.96 6.81
C ILE A 20 -26.94 -28.65 6.08
N GLN A 21 -28.22 -28.35 5.80
CA GLN A 21 -28.63 -27.08 5.20
C GLN A 21 -28.28 -25.89 6.08
N LEU A 22 -28.46 -26.01 7.40
CA LEU A 22 -28.09 -24.97 8.35
C LEU A 22 -26.57 -24.74 8.36
N ILE A 23 -25.75 -25.79 8.30
CA ILE A 23 -24.29 -25.67 8.23
C ILE A 23 -23.85 -24.97 6.93
N GLU A 24 -24.45 -25.32 5.79
CA GLU A 24 -24.18 -24.65 4.51
C GLU A 24 -24.54 -23.15 4.58
N GLN A 25 -25.69 -22.82 5.16
CA GLN A 25 -26.10 -21.43 5.33
C GLN A 25 -25.15 -20.66 6.26
N ILE A 26 -24.67 -21.27 7.34
CA ILE A 26 -23.67 -20.67 8.24
C ILE A 26 -22.38 -20.38 7.46
N ALA A 27 -21.91 -21.32 6.63
CA ALA A 27 -20.69 -21.12 5.85
C ALA A 27 -20.82 -19.94 4.89
N VAL A 28 -21.96 -19.82 4.20
CA VAL A 28 -22.24 -18.67 3.31
C VAL A 28 -22.27 -17.36 4.11
N LEU A 29 -22.97 -17.32 5.24
CA LEU A 29 -23.06 -16.12 6.08
C LEU A 29 -21.71 -15.71 6.66
N GLN A 30 -20.85 -16.68 7.02
CA GLN A 30 -19.49 -16.39 7.49
C GLN A 30 -18.61 -15.79 6.38
N GLN A 31 -18.72 -16.31 5.16
CA GLN A 31 -18.00 -15.76 4.01
C GLN A 31 -18.44 -14.32 3.72
N GLU A 32 -19.75 -14.07 3.77
CA GLU A 32 -20.32 -12.73 3.56
C GLU A 32 -19.90 -11.75 4.66
N ALA A 33 -19.92 -12.17 5.93
CA ALA A 33 -19.45 -11.37 7.05
C ALA A 33 -17.96 -10.99 6.90
N LYS A 34 -17.13 -11.91 6.42
CA LYS A 34 -15.71 -11.64 6.15
C LYS A 34 -15.56 -10.59 5.04
N ARG A 35 -16.31 -10.73 3.94
CA ARG A 35 -16.31 -9.78 2.82
C ARG A 35 -16.69 -8.37 3.28
N LEU A 36 -17.76 -8.25 4.07
CA LEU A 36 -18.21 -6.96 4.61
C LEU A 36 -17.16 -6.35 5.55
N ARG A 37 -16.58 -7.16 6.45
CA ARG A 37 -15.52 -6.70 7.35
C ARG A 37 -14.32 -6.14 6.59
N GLU A 38 -13.89 -6.79 5.51
CA GLU A 38 -12.77 -6.32 4.69
C GLU A 38 -13.07 -4.97 4.03
N GLN A 39 -14.29 -4.78 3.53
CA GLN A 39 -14.74 -3.50 2.97
C GLN A 39 -14.76 -2.38 4.02
N GLU A 40 -15.33 -2.65 5.19
CA GLU A 40 -15.39 -1.69 6.30
C GLU A 40 -13.99 -1.30 6.78
N ILE A 41 -13.10 -2.27 6.95
CA ILE A 41 -11.71 -2.02 7.35
C ILE A 41 -11.01 -1.13 6.33
N GLN A 42 -11.20 -1.35 5.03
CA GLN A 42 -10.58 -0.53 4.00
C GLN A 42 -11.05 0.94 4.11
N THR A 43 -12.36 1.17 4.26
CA THR A 43 -12.91 2.52 4.47
C THR A 43 -12.38 3.18 5.75
N VAL A 44 -12.25 2.42 6.84
CA VAL A 44 -11.68 2.91 8.10
C VAL A 44 -10.20 3.28 7.94
N ILE A 45 -9.41 2.43 7.27
CA ILE A 45 -7.99 2.70 7.00
C ILE A 45 -7.83 3.99 6.21
N GLU A 46 -8.62 4.21 5.17
CA GLU A 46 -8.57 5.44 4.37
C GLU A 46 -8.89 6.68 5.21
N SER A 47 -9.88 6.60 6.09
CA SER A 47 -10.20 7.68 7.04
C SER A 47 -9.05 7.96 8.01
N ILE A 48 -8.45 6.91 8.59
CA ILE A 48 -7.31 7.03 9.49
C ILE A 48 -6.12 7.66 8.76
N GLN A 49 -5.82 7.23 7.53
CA GLN A 49 -4.73 7.79 6.73
C GLN A 49 -4.94 9.28 6.45
N LYS A 50 -6.17 9.70 6.11
CA LYS A 50 -6.50 11.12 5.94
C LYS A 50 -6.27 11.92 7.22
N GLN A 51 -6.69 11.37 8.37
CA GLN A 51 -6.50 12.02 9.67
C GLN A 51 -5.01 12.11 10.08
N ILE A 52 -4.24 11.04 9.85
CA ILE A 52 -2.79 11.03 10.07
C ILE A 52 -2.12 12.13 9.25
N THR A 53 -2.46 12.28 7.98
CA THR A 53 -1.89 13.30 7.10
C THR A 53 -2.33 14.71 7.50
N TYR A 54 -3.61 14.92 7.79
CA TYR A 54 -4.14 16.25 8.11
C TYR A 54 -3.60 16.81 9.43
N TYR A 55 -3.51 15.97 10.46
CA TYR A 55 -3.02 16.37 11.79
C TYR A 55 -1.53 16.06 12.00
N ASN A 56 -0.87 15.49 10.99
CA ASN A 56 0.53 15.10 11.03
C ASN A 56 0.88 14.17 12.23
N ILE A 57 -0.03 13.24 12.55
CA ILE A 57 0.05 12.33 13.70
C ILE A 57 1.13 11.28 13.45
N THR A 58 1.99 11.06 14.44
CA THR A 58 3.04 10.05 14.40
C THR A 58 2.59 8.72 15.00
N LEU A 59 3.24 7.60 14.61
CA LEU A 59 2.95 6.28 15.21
C LEU A 59 3.25 6.25 16.72
N GLN A 60 4.17 7.09 17.20
CA GLN A 60 4.48 7.22 18.62
C GLN A 60 3.31 7.82 19.41
N GLU A 61 2.63 8.83 18.86
CA GLU A 61 1.42 9.41 19.46
C GLU A 61 0.22 8.46 19.42
N LEU A 62 0.19 7.53 18.47
CA LEU A 62 -0.76 6.42 18.44
C LEU A 62 -0.39 5.26 19.39
N GLY A 63 0.68 5.38 20.16
CA GLY A 63 1.11 4.38 21.15
C GLY A 63 1.87 3.19 20.59
N TYR A 64 2.25 3.21 19.29
CA TYR A 64 3.07 2.16 18.69
C TYR A 64 4.57 2.41 18.96
N THR A 65 4.99 2.15 20.19
CA THR A 65 6.35 2.44 20.68
C THR A 65 7.35 1.27 20.51
N ASN A 66 6.86 0.06 20.19
CA ASN A 66 7.69 -1.14 19.99
C ASN A 66 8.09 -1.39 18.53
N ILE A 67 8.08 -0.34 17.70
CA ILE A 67 8.55 -0.46 16.33
C ILE A 67 10.07 -0.26 16.37
N PRO A 68 10.89 -1.21 15.89
CA PRO A 68 12.33 -1.03 15.85
C PRO A 68 12.65 0.25 15.08
N ASP A 69 13.52 1.11 15.64
CA ASP A 69 13.83 2.46 15.12
C ASP A 69 14.15 2.51 13.61
N GLY A 70 14.61 1.40 13.03
CA GLY A 70 14.89 1.25 11.60
C GLY A 70 13.67 1.02 10.67
N ALA A 71 12.48 0.69 11.20
CA ALA A 71 11.27 0.44 10.41
C ALA A 71 10.41 1.70 10.23
N LEU A 72 10.50 2.67 11.15
CA LEU A 72 9.84 3.98 11.07
C LEU A 72 10.57 4.97 10.15
N ALA A 73 11.91 4.91 10.10
CA ALA A 73 12.73 5.83 9.31
C ALA A 73 12.53 5.70 7.78
N ARG A 74 11.87 4.63 7.31
CA ARG A 74 11.67 4.37 5.87
C ARG A 74 10.42 5.01 5.27
N ARG A 75 9.50 5.55 6.09
CA ARG A 75 8.29 6.23 5.57
C ARG A 75 8.22 7.71 5.89
N SER A 76 9.05 8.22 6.81
CA SER A 76 9.18 9.66 7.05
C SER A 76 10.43 10.29 6.41
N SER A 77 11.23 9.54 5.63
CA SER A 77 12.21 10.17 4.73
C SER A 77 11.51 10.67 3.47
N SER A 78 10.53 11.56 3.66
CA SER A 78 10.24 12.55 2.65
C SER A 78 11.57 13.28 2.36
N LYS A 79 12.02 13.18 1.11
CA LYS A 79 13.19 13.87 0.54
C LYS A 79 14.50 13.66 1.31
N GLY A 80 15.17 12.54 1.04
CA GLY A 80 16.63 12.56 1.07
C GLY A 80 17.08 13.68 0.12
N VAL A 81 17.83 14.66 0.63
CA VAL A 81 18.40 15.73 -0.20
C VAL A 81 19.50 15.09 -1.05
N TYR A 82 19.13 14.66 -2.26
CA TYR A 82 20.07 14.00 -3.17
C TYR A 82 20.85 15.05 -3.96
N TYR A 83 22.17 14.96 -3.90
CA TYR A 83 23.07 15.70 -4.77
C TYR A 83 23.51 14.78 -5.90
N ARG A 84 23.54 15.27 -7.15
CA ARG A 84 23.96 14.49 -8.33
C ARG A 84 24.92 15.31 -9.19
N ASN A 85 25.99 14.69 -9.69
CA ASN A 85 26.86 15.30 -10.70
C ASN A 85 26.48 14.87 -12.13
N GLU A 86 27.12 15.50 -13.11
CA GLU A 86 26.91 15.20 -14.54
C GLU A 86 27.28 13.75 -14.91
N ASP A 87 28.26 13.16 -14.20
CA ASP A 87 28.69 11.75 -14.36
C ASP A 87 27.71 10.73 -13.74
N GLY A 88 26.62 11.19 -13.13
CA GLY A 88 25.58 10.34 -12.52
C GLY A 88 25.91 9.81 -11.13
N GLN A 89 27.00 10.25 -10.50
CA GLN A 89 27.30 9.97 -9.09
C GLN A 89 26.35 10.75 -8.19
N THR A 90 25.83 10.08 -7.15
CA THR A 90 24.87 10.67 -6.21
C THR A 90 25.37 10.65 -4.77
N TRP A 91 24.89 11.60 -3.97
CA TRP A 91 25.16 11.66 -2.53
C TRP A 91 23.90 12.12 -1.79
N SER A 92 23.52 11.38 -0.74
CA SER A 92 22.29 11.64 0.03
C SER A 92 22.37 12.85 0.98
N GLY A 93 23.49 13.59 0.97
CA GLY A 93 23.75 14.67 1.92
C GLY A 93 24.12 14.19 3.34
N VAL A 94 24.07 12.88 3.59
CA VAL A 94 24.37 12.24 4.87
C VAL A 94 25.72 11.50 4.80
N GLY A 95 26.54 11.62 5.84
CA GLY A 95 27.83 10.93 5.93
C GLY A 95 29.00 11.67 5.25
N ARG A 96 30.07 10.94 4.93
CA ARG A 96 31.30 11.51 4.35
C ARG A 96 31.04 12.04 2.94
N GLN A 97 31.38 13.31 2.72
CA GLN A 97 31.28 13.94 1.40
C GLN A 97 32.18 13.24 0.36
N PRO A 98 31.65 12.91 -0.84
CA PRO A 98 32.42 12.28 -1.89
C PRO A 98 33.45 13.23 -2.52
N ARG A 99 34.47 12.66 -3.15
CA ARG A 99 35.58 13.43 -3.76
C ARG A 99 35.10 14.43 -4.81
N TRP A 100 34.22 14.02 -5.72
CA TRP A 100 33.67 14.87 -6.77
C TRP A 100 33.00 16.14 -6.23
N LEU A 101 32.24 16.02 -5.14
CA LEU A 101 31.55 17.18 -4.57
C LEU A 101 32.55 18.09 -3.85
N LYS A 102 33.57 17.51 -3.20
CA LYS A 102 34.64 18.29 -2.57
C LYS A 102 35.45 19.09 -3.61
N GLU A 103 35.77 18.45 -4.73
CA GLU A 103 36.47 19.09 -5.86
C GLU A 103 35.61 20.18 -6.50
N ALA A 104 34.32 19.94 -6.70
CA ALA A 104 33.41 20.95 -7.22
C ALA A 104 33.33 22.21 -6.33
N LEU A 105 33.27 22.04 -5.01
CA LEU A 105 33.29 23.17 -4.07
C LEU A 105 34.63 23.92 -4.09
N LEU A 106 35.76 23.22 -4.22
CA LEU A 106 37.07 23.85 -4.36
C LEU A 106 37.20 24.64 -5.67
N ASN A 107 36.53 24.19 -6.73
CA ASN A 107 36.44 24.88 -8.02
C ASN A 107 35.43 26.05 -8.02
N GLY A 108 34.88 26.42 -6.87
CA GLY A 108 33.99 27.58 -6.72
C GLY A 108 32.52 27.33 -7.08
N ARG A 109 32.13 26.08 -7.38
CA ARG A 109 30.72 25.71 -7.54
C ARG A 109 30.03 25.69 -6.18
N LYS A 110 28.72 25.89 -6.17
CA LYS A 110 27.92 25.83 -4.94
C LYS A 110 27.34 24.43 -4.74
N LYS A 111 27.12 24.05 -3.49
CA LYS A 111 26.54 22.74 -3.15
C LYS A 111 25.13 22.60 -3.71
N GLU A 112 24.40 23.71 -3.75
CA GLU A 112 23.02 23.86 -4.21
C GLU A 112 22.89 23.56 -5.71
N ASP A 113 23.95 23.76 -6.49
CA ASP A 113 23.95 23.50 -7.94
C ASP A 113 23.79 22.01 -8.27
N PHE A 114 24.17 21.14 -7.33
CA PHE A 114 24.07 19.69 -7.48
C PHE A 114 22.79 19.12 -6.88
N LEU A 115 21.93 19.96 -6.28
CA LEU A 115 20.72 19.49 -5.61
C LEU A 115 19.70 18.99 -6.63
N VAL A 116 19.32 17.72 -6.53
CA VAL A 116 18.20 17.14 -7.27
C VAL A 116 16.91 17.73 -6.71
N LYS A 117 16.33 18.66 -7.46
CA LYS A 117 14.96 19.12 -7.22
C LYS A 117 14.03 18.09 -7.85
N ASP A 118 13.22 17.42 -7.05
CA ASP A 118 12.07 16.67 -7.55
C ASP A 118 11.10 17.69 -8.17
N THR A 119 11.33 18.07 -9.42
CA THR A 119 10.42 18.90 -10.20
C THR A 119 9.40 17.97 -10.86
N GLU A 120 8.15 18.10 -10.44
CA GLU A 120 6.98 17.30 -10.80
C GLU A 120 6.49 17.51 -12.25
N GLU A 121 7.36 17.71 -13.23
CA GLU A 121 6.98 18.11 -14.60
C GLU A 121 7.17 17.07 -15.72
N GLU A 122 7.26 15.77 -15.40
CA GLU A 122 7.36 14.72 -16.46
C GLU A 122 6.45 13.49 -16.26
N VAL A 123 5.39 13.59 -15.44
CA VAL A 123 4.47 12.45 -15.19
C VAL A 123 3.09 12.58 -15.85
N THR A 124 2.82 13.62 -16.65
CA THR A 124 1.50 13.82 -17.27
C THR A 124 1.34 13.26 -18.69
N SER A 125 2.40 12.86 -19.39
CA SER A 125 2.29 12.54 -20.83
C SER A 125 1.95 11.08 -21.19
N LEU A 126 1.66 10.17 -20.25
CA LEU A 126 1.40 8.76 -20.59
C LEU A 126 0.06 8.17 -20.13
N ASN A 127 -0.85 8.98 -19.55
CA ASN A 127 -2.20 8.52 -19.24
C ASN A 127 -3.26 9.25 -20.06
N ASN A 128 -3.22 9.02 -21.37
CA ASN A 128 -4.39 9.23 -22.23
C ASN A 128 -4.60 7.94 -23.04
N ILE A 129 -5.60 7.18 -22.62
CA ILE A 129 -6.25 6.08 -23.35
C ILE A 129 -6.98 6.65 -24.56
#